data_AF-A0A542FTB6-F1
#
_entry.id   AF-A0A542FTB6-F1
#
_cell.length_a   1.000
_cell.length_b   1.000
_cell.length_c   1.000
_cell.angle_alpha   90.00
_cell.angle_beta   90.00
_cell.angle_gamma   90.00
#
_symmetry.space_group_name_H-M   'P 1'
#
loop_
_entity.id
_entity.type
_entity.pdbx_description
1 polymer ?
#
loop_
_entity_poly.entity_id
_entity_poly.type
_entity_poly.pdbx_seq_one_letter_code
_entity_poly.pdbx_strand_id
1 'polypeptide(L)'
;MTTDAWVLGYGTNGFADHTLDDALDVIQGCGYRAVALTLGHPHLDPFADDWRTRTEELAADLRARGLRVVVETGTRYLLDPWHKHRPTLVDRDAEPRMAFLARAIEIAAVLDADCVSLWSGVVPDDDVDDDTAWTLLVERLAALVPIAEERGVTLSIEPEPGMLVETVSDALRLRDEVGAPASVGITVDLGHCVAVEPEGVVGALRQAGKLLRNVQVDDMKPGVHEHLELGTGDLDLVAAIETLREIGYTGVAAVELPRHSHDAPRLAGASIAAWDAAARAAMPARHPWTVEAVASVTADPTRAPRLFAEAGRAVGRDPLSPDDPHGYAGTTDDAARAALVEALHAGGADPSVVRALYEYGDNAERRGVLRGFDALADADLTPAWRETGLDLARDALRTNDPALVASAMGAFTARHLDDHGWRHGVLKLVFMGVPLSIVRGLDERRDAELAAMASRYAEERRAAGRSIPDDIRLIDTVPQE
;
A
#
# COMPACT_ATOMS: atom_id res chain seq x y z
N MET A 1 -4.90 -14.89 1.69
CA MET A 1 -5.06 -13.78 0.72
C MET A 1 -3.75 -13.01 0.66
N THR A 2 -3.28 -12.61 -0.53
CA THR A 2 -2.16 -11.67 -0.65
C THR A 2 -2.62 -10.35 -0.04
N THR A 3 -2.14 -9.97 1.14
CA THR A 3 -2.31 -8.60 1.62
C THR A 3 -1.64 -7.71 0.59
N ASP A 4 -2.43 -6.80 0.03
CA ASP A 4 -1.97 -5.82 -0.93
C ASP A 4 -0.84 -4.98 -0.32
N ALA A 5 0.09 -4.53 -1.16
CA ALA A 5 1.32 -3.90 -0.68
C ALA A 5 1.14 -2.40 -0.37
N TRP A 6 0.04 -1.79 -0.84
CA TRP A 6 -0.35 -0.42 -0.52
C TRP A 6 -1.17 -0.34 0.77
N VAL A 7 -1.32 0.88 1.28
CA VAL A 7 -2.05 1.16 2.52
C VAL A 7 -3.30 1.98 2.19
N LEU A 8 -4.47 1.51 2.64
CA LEU A 8 -5.71 2.26 2.46
C LEU A 8 -5.79 3.43 3.44
N GLY A 9 -6.14 4.59 2.91
CA GLY A 9 -6.40 5.80 3.68
C GLY A 9 -7.74 6.45 3.39
N TYR A 10 -8.01 7.54 4.10
CA TYR A 10 -9.16 8.39 3.87
C TYR A 10 -8.74 9.86 3.96
N GLY A 11 -9.27 10.68 3.05
CA GLY A 11 -9.02 12.11 2.97
C GLY A 11 -9.78 12.87 4.05
N THR A 12 -9.08 13.68 4.83
CA THR A 12 -9.71 14.52 5.84
C THR A 12 -10.61 15.59 5.21
N ASN A 13 -10.47 15.90 3.92
CA ASN A 13 -11.43 16.73 3.19
C ASN A 13 -12.87 16.19 3.22
N GLY A 14 -13.05 14.87 3.40
CA GLY A 14 -14.34 14.21 3.60
C GLY A 14 -14.84 14.29 5.04
N PHE A 15 -14.07 14.84 5.98
CA PHE A 15 -14.39 14.94 7.41
C PHE A 15 -14.44 16.39 7.92
N ALA A 16 -14.66 17.38 7.05
CA ALA A 16 -14.63 18.81 7.41
C ALA A 16 -15.65 19.25 8.50
N ASP A 17 -16.62 18.41 8.85
CA ASP A 17 -17.58 18.65 9.94
C ASP A 17 -17.13 18.04 11.29
N HIS A 18 -15.97 17.38 11.34
CA HIS A 18 -15.39 16.77 12.54
C HIS A 18 -14.16 17.56 13.01
N THR A 19 -13.80 17.39 14.29
CA THR A 19 -12.44 17.75 14.74
C THR A 19 -11.44 16.77 14.13
N LEU A 20 -10.16 17.13 14.08
CA LEU A 20 -9.13 16.23 13.56
C LEU A 20 -9.06 14.92 14.38
N ASP A 21 -9.13 15.01 15.71
CA ASP A 21 -9.06 13.84 16.59
C ASP A 21 -10.25 12.89 16.34
N ASP A 22 -11.47 13.43 16.24
CA ASP A 22 -12.67 12.62 15.95
C ASP A 22 -12.59 11.99 14.54
N ALA A 23 -12.09 12.73 13.55
CA ALA A 23 -11.89 12.20 12.21
C ALA A 23 -10.89 11.03 12.21
N LEU A 24 -9.76 11.17 12.89
CA LEU A 24 -8.75 10.11 13.00
C LEU A 24 -9.28 8.87 13.74
N ASP A 25 -10.09 9.06 14.79
CA ASP A 25 -10.75 7.96 15.52
C ASP A 25 -11.69 7.17 14.60
N VAL A 26 -12.50 7.85 13.79
CA VAL A 26 -13.41 7.20 12.84
C VAL A 26 -12.62 6.49 11.73
N ILE A 27 -11.63 7.15 11.13
CA ILE A 27 -10.78 6.60 10.07
C ILE A 27 -10.11 5.30 10.56
N GLN A 28 -9.45 5.33 11.71
CA GLN A 28 -8.80 4.15 12.29
C GLN A 28 -9.84 3.08 12.67
N GLY A 29 -10.97 3.47 13.24
CA GLY A 29 -12.05 2.56 13.63
C GLY A 29 -12.69 1.81 12.48
N CYS A 30 -12.73 2.40 11.28
CA CYS A 30 -13.18 1.75 10.05
C CYS A 30 -12.16 0.78 9.45
N GLY A 31 -10.91 0.78 9.93
CA GLY A 31 -9.84 -0.12 9.46
C GLY A 31 -8.84 0.53 8.50
N TYR A 32 -8.95 1.83 8.22
CA TYR A 32 -7.93 2.55 7.46
C TYR A 32 -6.62 2.64 8.23
N ARG A 33 -5.51 2.63 7.49
CA ARG A 33 -4.15 2.62 8.01
C ARG A 33 -3.30 3.80 7.51
N ALA A 34 -3.93 4.72 6.79
CA ALA A 34 -3.36 5.98 6.37
C ALA A 34 -4.39 7.11 6.44
N VAL A 35 -3.92 8.35 6.42
CA VAL A 35 -4.74 9.56 6.30
C VAL A 35 -4.19 10.45 5.21
N ALA A 36 -5.05 10.95 4.32
CA ALA A 36 -4.68 12.05 3.44
C ALA A 36 -5.12 13.36 4.11
N LEU A 37 -4.14 14.03 4.73
CA LEU A 37 -4.34 15.22 5.55
C LEU A 37 -4.41 16.46 4.68
N THR A 38 -5.59 17.04 4.58
CA THR A 38 -5.85 18.27 3.86
C THR A 38 -5.52 19.45 4.77
N LEU A 39 -4.45 20.19 4.45
CA LEU A 39 -3.99 21.30 5.28
C LEU A 39 -4.94 22.49 5.21
N GLY A 40 -5.30 23.04 6.36
CA GLY A 40 -6.22 24.15 6.53
C GLY A 40 -7.38 23.78 7.43
N HIS A 41 -8.53 24.40 7.19
CA HIS A 41 -9.71 24.26 8.03
C HIS A 41 -10.45 22.93 7.77
N PRO A 42 -10.96 22.22 8.80
CA PRO A 42 -10.85 22.55 10.23
C PRO A 42 -9.62 21.94 10.93
N HIS A 43 -8.78 21.19 10.22
CA HIS A 43 -7.85 20.24 10.84
C HIS A 43 -6.51 20.85 11.28
N LEU A 44 -5.70 21.32 10.34
CA LEU A 44 -4.34 21.80 10.61
C LEU A 44 -4.07 23.07 9.79
N ASP A 45 -4.24 24.23 10.43
CA ASP A 45 -3.97 25.52 9.80
C ASP A 45 -2.45 25.70 9.58
N PRO A 46 -1.97 25.73 8.33
CA PRO A 46 -0.56 25.89 8.04
C PRO A 46 -0.03 27.28 8.39
N PHE A 47 -0.89 28.29 8.63
CA PHE A 47 -0.49 29.67 8.90
C PHE A 47 -0.55 30.07 10.37
N ALA A 48 -1.09 29.21 11.24
CA ALA A 48 -1.14 29.48 12.68
C ALA A 48 0.27 29.66 13.27
N ASP A 49 0.44 30.56 14.25
CA ASP A 49 1.75 30.83 14.87
C ASP A 49 2.37 29.57 15.51
N ASP A 50 1.51 28.64 15.96
CA ASP A 50 1.86 27.38 16.62
C ASP A 50 1.82 26.16 15.69
N TRP A 51 1.74 26.37 14.36
CA TRP A 51 1.62 25.27 13.37
C TRP A 51 2.64 24.15 13.61
N ARG A 52 3.89 24.49 13.95
CA ARG A 52 4.98 23.53 14.14
C ARG A 52 4.72 22.64 15.35
N THR A 53 4.38 23.21 16.50
CA THR A 53 4.05 22.46 17.71
C THR A 53 2.86 21.53 17.44
N ARG A 54 1.80 22.04 16.80
CA ARG A 54 0.63 21.22 16.44
C ARG A 54 0.97 20.09 15.47
N THR A 55 1.90 20.32 14.55
CA THR A 55 2.37 19.29 13.61
C THR A 55 3.20 18.22 14.30
N GLU A 56 4.06 18.59 15.27
CA GLU A 56 4.85 17.65 16.07
C GLU A 56 3.95 16.77 16.96
N GLU A 57 2.91 17.38 17.57
CA GLU A 57 1.88 16.66 18.33
C GLU A 57 1.11 15.68 17.43
N LEU A 58 0.67 16.13 16.26
CA LEU A 58 0.00 15.28 15.27
C LEU A 58 0.90 14.14 14.79
N ALA A 59 2.18 14.40 14.53
CA ALA A 59 3.13 13.36 14.13
C ALA A 59 3.26 12.27 15.21
N ALA A 60 3.27 12.65 16.49
CA ALA A 60 3.30 11.71 17.59
C ALA A 60 2.01 10.88 17.68
N ASP A 61 0.84 11.50 17.48
CA ASP A 61 -0.45 10.81 17.47
C ASP A 61 -0.58 9.81 16.30
N LEU A 62 -0.23 10.23 15.08
CA LEU A 62 -0.25 9.36 13.91
C LEU A 62 0.68 8.15 14.08
N ARG A 63 1.87 8.34 14.65
CA ARG A 63 2.78 7.23 15.01
C ARG A 63 2.17 6.30 16.05
N ALA A 64 1.53 6.83 17.10
CA ALA A 64 0.87 6.02 18.12
C ALA A 64 -0.29 5.20 17.55
N ARG A 65 -1.02 5.75 16.56
CA ARG A 65 -2.09 5.06 15.83
C ARG A 65 -1.56 4.07 14.77
N GLY A 66 -0.30 4.22 14.37
CA GLY A 66 0.31 3.52 13.24
C GLY A 66 -0.33 3.89 11.90
N LEU A 67 -0.68 5.17 11.72
CA LEU A 67 -1.23 5.72 10.49
C LEU A 67 -0.10 6.34 9.64
N ARG A 68 -0.02 5.98 8.36
CA ARG A 68 0.76 6.73 7.36
C ARG A 68 0.04 8.03 7.00
N VAL A 69 0.75 8.99 6.42
CA VAL A 69 0.16 10.28 6.05
C VAL A 69 0.64 10.76 4.69
N VAL A 70 -0.32 11.25 3.90
CA VAL A 70 -0.09 12.09 2.72
C VAL A 70 -0.59 13.49 3.04
N VAL A 71 0.12 14.53 2.59
CA VAL A 71 -0.30 15.91 2.76
C VAL A 71 -0.99 16.39 1.49
N GLU A 72 -2.22 16.88 1.60
CA GLU A 72 -2.98 17.47 0.49
C GLU A 72 -3.07 18.98 0.64
N THR A 73 -3.06 19.67 -0.51
CA THR A 73 -3.01 21.15 -0.58
C THR A 73 -4.27 21.75 -1.23
N GLY A 74 -5.40 21.02 -1.17
CA GLY A 74 -6.67 21.32 -1.82
C GLY A 74 -7.73 22.03 -0.97
N THR A 75 -7.38 22.63 0.17
CA THR A 75 -8.39 23.30 1.03
C THR A 75 -9.04 24.49 0.34
N ARG A 76 -10.37 24.48 0.33
CA ARG A 76 -11.20 25.56 -0.23
C ARG A 76 -11.07 26.84 0.59
N TYR A 77 -10.95 27.96 -0.10
CA TYR A 77 -10.90 29.30 0.47
C TYR A 77 -9.79 29.57 1.50
N LEU A 78 -8.74 28.73 1.52
CA LEU A 78 -7.64 28.86 2.48
C LEU A 78 -6.84 30.15 2.26
N LEU A 79 -6.57 30.50 0.99
CA LEU A 79 -5.76 31.66 0.63
C LEU A 79 -6.59 32.88 0.23
N ASP A 80 -7.83 32.66 -0.24
CA ASP A 80 -8.78 33.70 -0.61
C ASP A 80 -10.19 33.33 -0.12
N PRO A 81 -10.85 34.15 0.73
CA PRO A 81 -12.19 33.86 1.24
C PRO A 81 -13.31 33.92 0.21
N TRP A 82 -13.08 34.50 -0.98
CA TRP A 82 -14.08 34.69 -2.04
C TRP A 82 -13.91 33.73 -3.21
N HIS A 83 -12.66 33.38 -3.52
CA HIS A 83 -12.35 32.57 -4.69
C HIS A 83 -11.77 31.22 -4.26
N LYS A 84 -12.53 30.14 -4.53
CA LYS A 84 -12.13 28.77 -4.23
C LYS A 84 -10.72 28.51 -4.81
N HIS A 85 -9.83 28.00 -3.97
CA HIS A 85 -8.47 27.55 -4.29
C HIS A 85 -7.47 28.62 -4.77
N ARG A 86 -7.92 29.86 -5.06
CA ARG A 86 -7.05 30.92 -5.58
C ARG A 86 -6.23 31.59 -4.46
N PRO A 87 -5.01 32.09 -4.77
CA PRO A 87 -4.28 31.87 -6.01
C PRO A 87 -3.70 30.45 -6.12
N THR A 88 -3.40 30.04 -7.35
CA THR A 88 -2.90 28.73 -7.79
C THR A 88 -1.51 28.86 -8.43
N LEU A 89 -0.93 27.76 -8.90
CA LEU A 89 0.39 27.78 -9.55
C LEU A 89 0.37 28.40 -10.95
N VAL A 90 -0.80 28.65 -11.55
CA VAL A 90 -0.92 29.26 -12.89
C VAL A 90 -1.28 30.75 -12.84
N ASP A 91 -1.65 31.30 -11.68
CA ASP A 91 -2.01 32.72 -11.52
C ASP A 91 -0.78 33.63 -11.53
N ARG A 92 -0.87 34.89 -11.98
CA ARG A 92 0.29 35.81 -11.93
C ARG A 92 0.80 36.04 -10.50
N ASP A 93 -0.12 36.32 -9.58
CA ASP A 93 0.17 36.66 -8.18
C ASP A 93 0.14 35.39 -7.28
N ALA A 94 0.96 34.39 -7.63
CA ALA A 94 1.00 33.09 -6.96
C ALA A 94 1.84 33.08 -5.66
N GLU A 95 2.36 34.22 -5.19
CA GLU A 95 3.20 34.28 -3.98
C GLU A 95 2.54 33.63 -2.75
N PRO A 96 1.24 33.82 -2.45
CA PRO A 96 0.58 33.12 -1.34
C PRO A 96 0.54 31.61 -1.54
N ARG A 97 0.35 31.12 -2.77
CA ARG A 97 0.36 29.68 -3.10
C ARG A 97 1.75 29.09 -2.92
N MET A 98 2.79 29.81 -3.36
CA MET A 98 4.17 29.38 -3.20
C MET A 98 4.57 29.30 -1.72
N ALA A 99 4.17 30.30 -0.92
CA ALA A 99 4.39 30.29 0.52
C ALA A 99 3.65 29.12 1.21
N PHE A 100 2.41 28.84 0.79
CA PHE A 100 1.65 27.71 1.29
C PHE A 100 2.31 26.37 0.95
N LEU A 101 2.72 26.15 -0.31
CA LEU A 101 3.36 24.90 -0.72
C LEU A 101 4.72 24.70 -0.04
N ALA A 102 5.50 25.76 0.12
CA ALA A 102 6.72 25.71 0.93
C ALA A 102 6.43 25.28 2.38
N ARG A 103 5.40 25.86 3.01
CA ARG A 103 4.95 25.46 4.35
C ARG A 103 4.44 24.01 4.40
N ALA A 104 3.74 23.55 3.38
CA ALA A 104 3.26 22.18 3.27
C ALA A 104 4.43 21.18 3.21
N ILE A 105 5.52 21.51 2.51
CA ILE A 105 6.76 20.73 2.51
C ILE A 105 7.36 20.67 3.93
N GLU A 106 7.38 21.79 4.66
CA GLU A 106 7.89 21.77 6.03
C GLU A 106 7.03 20.91 6.97
N ILE A 107 5.71 20.96 6.82
CA ILE A 107 4.76 20.15 7.59
C ILE A 107 4.94 18.68 7.25
N ALA A 108 5.01 18.33 5.96
CA ALA A 108 5.25 16.96 5.50
C ALA A 108 6.54 16.36 6.08
N ALA A 109 7.60 17.15 6.15
CA ALA A 109 8.86 16.71 6.75
C ALA A 109 8.75 16.39 8.26
N VAL A 110 7.95 17.16 9.01
CA VAL A 110 7.70 16.89 10.44
C VAL A 110 6.81 15.66 10.63
N LEU A 111 5.86 15.46 9.73
CA LEU A 111 4.93 14.34 9.75
C LEU A 111 5.55 13.02 9.25
N ASP A 112 6.73 13.06 8.63
CA ASP A 112 7.30 11.94 7.87
C ASP A 112 6.31 11.44 6.79
N ALA A 113 5.71 12.39 6.07
CA ALA A 113 4.67 12.11 5.09
C ALA A 113 5.23 11.48 3.81
N ASP A 114 4.46 10.55 3.25
CA ASP A 114 4.78 9.86 1.99
C ASP A 114 5.03 10.84 0.83
N CYS A 115 4.18 11.88 0.72
CA CYS A 115 4.34 12.97 -0.23
C CYS A 115 3.46 14.18 0.12
N VAL A 116 3.70 15.28 -0.60
CA VAL A 116 2.79 16.44 -0.71
C VAL A 116 2.09 16.37 -2.08
N SER A 117 0.77 16.15 -2.10
CA SER A 117 -0.05 16.23 -3.32
C SER A 117 -0.38 17.69 -3.67
N LEU A 118 -0.14 18.07 -4.92
CA LEU A 118 -0.38 19.40 -5.45
C LEU A 118 -0.85 19.36 -6.92
N TRP A 119 -1.58 20.38 -7.32
CA TRP A 119 -2.20 20.52 -8.63
C TRP A 119 -1.87 21.89 -9.26
N SER A 120 -2.04 22.02 -10.58
CA SER A 120 -1.63 23.21 -11.34
C SER A 120 -2.54 24.42 -11.13
N GLY A 121 -3.85 24.19 -11.26
CA GLY A 121 -4.90 25.21 -11.25
C GLY A 121 -5.53 25.39 -12.62
N VAL A 122 -6.67 26.07 -12.63
CA VAL A 122 -7.43 26.43 -13.84
C VAL A 122 -6.88 27.75 -14.39
N VAL A 123 -6.58 27.80 -15.68
CA VAL A 123 -6.14 29.03 -16.36
C VAL A 123 -7.31 30.04 -16.33
N PRO A 124 -7.13 31.26 -15.80
CA PRO A 124 -8.18 32.27 -15.84
C PRO A 124 -8.37 32.80 -17.27
N ASP A 125 -9.62 32.78 -17.77
CA ASP A 125 -9.98 33.16 -19.17
C ASP A 125 -9.47 34.54 -19.63
N ASP A 126 -9.16 35.46 -18.71
CA ASP A 126 -8.83 36.86 -19.00
C ASP A 126 -7.46 37.35 -18.45
N ASP A 127 -6.62 36.47 -17.88
CA ASP A 127 -5.36 36.89 -17.21
C ASP A 127 -4.08 36.46 -17.94
N VAL A 128 -3.98 35.17 -18.26
CA VAL A 128 -2.80 34.55 -18.91
C VAL A 128 -3.27 33.55 -19.97
N ASP A 129 -2.55 33.45 -21.08
CA ASP A 129 -2.75 32.35 -22.03
C ASP A 129 -2.10 31.06 -21.52
N ASP A 130 -2.48 29.92 -22.09
CA ASP A 130 -2.01 28.59 -21.67
C ASP A 130 -0.48 28.47 -21.72
N ASP A 131 0.17 29.06 -22.72
CA ASP A 131 1.63 29.05 -22.86
C ASP A 131 2.33 29.82 -21.72
N THR A 132 1.79 30.98 -21.35
CA THR A 132 2.27 31.76 -20.22
C THR A 132 2.00 31.03 -18.90
N ALA A 133 0.80 30.49 -18.73
CA ALA A 133 0.42 29.73 -17.54
C ALA A 133 1.31 28.49 -17.35
N TRP A 134 1.64 27.80 -18.44
CA TRP A 134 2.55 26.64 -18.44
C TRP A 134 3.97 27.05 -18.06
N THR A 135 4.48 28.14 -18.63
CA THR A 135 5.81 28.68 -18.28
C THR A 135 5.90 29.00 -16.79
N LEU A 136 4.88 29.68 -16.25
CA LEU A 136 4.80 30.01 -14.83
C LEU A 136 4.75 28.75 -13.94
N LEU A 137 3.95 27.75 -14.34
CA LEU A 137 3.84 26.48 -13.62
C LEU A 137 5.19 25.75 -13.55
N VAL A 138 5.91 25.65 -14.67
CA VAL A 138 7.25 25.04 -14.74
C VAL A 138 8.23 25.76 -13.83
N GLU A 139 8.31 27.10 -13.92
CA GLU A 139 9.21 27.91 -13.09
C GLU A 139 8.94 27.74 -11.59
N ARG A 140 7.65 27.70 -11.21
CA ARG A 140 7.24 27.60 -9.81
C ARG A 140 7.43 26.21 -9.24
N LEU A 141 7.10 25.16 -9.99
CA LEU A 141 7.40 23.81 -9.55
C LEU A 141 8.92 23.61 -9.42
N ALA A 142 9.72 24.10 -10.38
CA ALA A 142 11.18 24.05 -10.29
C ALA A 142 11.74 24.78 -9.07
N ALA A 143 11.09 25.86 -8.62
CA ALA A 143 11.47 26.57 -7.39
C ALA A 143 11.13 25.79 -6.10
N LEU A 144 10.11 24.91 -6.11
CA LEU A 144 9.75 24.08 -4.97
C LEU A 144 10.63 22.83 -4.82
N VAL A 145 11.12 22.27 -5.93
CA VAL A 145 11.99 21.08 -5.96
C VAL A 145 13.17 21.15 -4.97
N PRO A 146 14.02 22.21 -4.97
CA PRO A 146 15.15 22.25 -4.05
C PRO A 146 14.72 22.31 -2.57
N ILE A 147 13.57 22.90 -2.27
CA ILE A 147 13.01 22.96 -0.90
C ILE A 147 12.57 21.56 -0.46
N ALA A 148 11.92 20.81 -1.36
CA ALA A 148 11.50 19.44 -1.10
C ALA A 148 12.70 18.51 -0.91
N GLU A 149 13.72 18.61 -1.77
CA GLU A 149 14.95 17.81 -1.68
C GLU A 149 15.75 18.08 -0.40
N GLU A 150 15.91 19.35 -0.01
CA GLU A 150 16.59 19.71 1.24
C GLU A 150 15.92 19.08 2.47
N ARG A 151 14.60 18.91 2.41
CA ARG A 151 13.78 18.36 3.50
C ARG A 151 13.50 16.86 3.36
N GLY A 152 13.99 16.20 2.30
CA GLY A 152 13.71 14.79 2.03
C GLY A 152 12.25 14.47 1.69
N VAL A 153 11.49 15.46 1.23
CA VAL A 153 10.05 15.33 0.92
C VAL A 153 9.86 15.07 -0.57
N THR A 154 8.89 14.21 -0.90
CA THR A 154 8.44 14.01 -2.28
C THR A 154 7.24 14.90 -2.60
N LEU A 155 7.30 15.61 -3.73
CA LEU A 155 6.15 16.30 -4.34
C LEU A 155 5.44 15.33 -5.30
N SER A 156 4.11 15.38 -5.30
CA SER A 156 3.29 14.52 -6.15
C SER A 156 2.31 15.38 -6.95
N ILE A 157 2.49 15.42 -8.27
CA ILE A 157 1.63 16.22 -9.16
C ILE A 157 0.34 15.46 -9.40
N GLU A 158 -0.78 16.09 -9.10
CA GLU A 158 -2.13 15.58 -9.33
C GLU A 158 -2.72 16.23 -10.57
N PRO A 159 -2.96 15.47 -11.65
CA PRO A 159 -3.77 15.93 -12.76
C PRO A 159 -5.24 16.05 -12.34
N GLU A 160 -5.88 17.15 -12.72
CA GLU A 160 -7.27 17.44 -12.35
C GLU A 160 -8.12 17.87 -13.56
N PRO A 161 -9.33 17.34 -13.74
CA PRO A 161 -10.25 17.75 -14.80
C PRO A 161 -10.54 19.25 -14.81
N GLY A 162 -10.29 19.89 -15.96
CA GLY A 162 -10.45 21.33 -16.18
C GLY A 162 -9.26 22.18 -15.76
N MET A 163 -8.16 21.60 -15.28
CA MET A 163 -6.92 22.32 -14.96
C MET A 163 -5.92 22.29 -16.12
N LEU A 164 -4.87 23.13 -16.04
CA LEU A 164 -3.81 23.17 -17.05
C LEU A 164 -3.05 21.84 -17.18
N VAL A 165 -2.91 21.11 -16.08
CA VAL A 165 -2.43 19.71 -16.06
C VAL A 165 -3.65 18.85 -15.78
N GLU A 166 -4.21 18.27 -16.84
CA GLU A 166 -5.47 17.53 -16.79
C GLU A 166 -5.24 16.01 -16.80
N THR A 167 -4.17 15.54 -17.44
CA THR A 167 -3.84 14.10 -17.56
C THR A 167 -2.49 13.74 -16.95
N VAL A 168 -2.27 12.44 -16.69
CA VAL A 168 -0.98 11.86 -16.31
C VAL A 168 0.08 12.17 -17.36
N SER A 169 -0.28 12.16 -18.64
CA SER A 169 0.63 12.56 -19.72
C SER A 169 1.10 14.02 -19.56
N ASP A 170 0.21 14.93 -19.18
CA ASP A 170 0.58 16.33 -18.92
C ASP A 170 1.46 16.46 -17.69
N ALA A 171 1.18 15.71 -16.62
CA ALA A 171 1.99 15.72 -15.41
C ALA A 171 3.39 15.14 -15.64
N LEU A 172 3.51 14.10 -16.46
CA LEU A 172 4.81 13.55 -16.90
C LEU A 172 5.58 14.57 -17.74
N ARG A 173 4.91 15.27 -18.66
CA ARG A 173 5.53 16.37 -19.43
C ARG A 173 6.03 17.48 -18.50
N LEU A 174 5.23 17.93 -17.55
CA LEU A 174 5.62 18.94 -16.57
C LEU A 174 6.84 18.48 -15.76
N ARG A 175 6.83 17.23 -15.30
CA ARG A 175 7.96 16.61 -14.58
C ARG A 175 9.24 16.61 -15.42
N ASP A 176 9.15 16.28 -16.70
CA ASP A 176 10.31 16.27 -17.60
C ASP A 176 10.84 17.69 -17.86
N GLU A 177 9.97 18.68 -18.00
CA GLU A 177 10.35 20.08 -18.20
C GLU A 177 11.02 20.70 -16.96
N VAL A 178 10.69 20.25 -15.74
CA VAL A 178 11.44 20.62 -14.51
C VAL A 178 12.71 19.79 -14.29
N GLY A 179 13.11 18.96 -15.27
CA GLY A 179 14.37 18.21 -15.23
C GLY A 179 14.28 16.79 -14.67
N ALA A 180 13.08 16.22 -14.60
CA ALA A 180 12.81 14.86 -14.12
C ALA A 180 13.43 14.50 -12.75
N PRO A 181 13.32 15.36 -11.72
CA PRO A 181 13.90 15.11 -10.41
C PRO A 181 13.28 13.86 -9.75
N ALA A 182 14.06 13.20 -8.89
CA ALA A 182 13.62 12.00 -8.18
C ALA A 182 12.57 12.30 -7.10
N SER A 183 12.59 13.53 -6.57
CA SER A 183 11.68 14.09 -5.58
C SER A 183 10.31 14.50 -6.14
N VAL A 184 10.06 14.35 -7.44
CA VAL A 184 8.77 14.63 -8.08
C VAL A 184 8.18 13.36 -8.67
N GLY A 185 7.01 12.98 -8.18
CA GLY A 185 6.19 11.88 -8.69
C GLY A 185 4.79 12.37 -9.07
N ILE A 186 3.87 11.41 -9.19
CA ILE A 186 2.51 11.61 -9.69
C ILE A 186 1.50 11.08 -8.68
N THR A 187 0.46 11.88 -8.43
CA THR A 187 -0.78 11.44 -7.76
C THR A 187 -1.75 11.06 -8.86
N VAL A 188 -2.34 9.87 -8.78
CA VAL A 188 -3.42 9.48 -9.70
C VAL A 188 -4.71 9.36 -8.93
N ASP A 189 -5.65 10.24 -9.24
CA ASP A 189 -7.04 10.10 -8.83
C ASP A 189 -7.75 9.13 -9.80
N LEU A 190 -8.30 8.05 -9.25
CA LEU A 190 -8.96 7.00 -10.04
C LEU A 190 -10.24 7.50 -10.71
N GLY A 191 -10.97 8.41 -10.05
CA GLY A 191 -12.17 9.05 -10.57
C GLY A 191 -11.86 10.01 -11.71
N HIS A 192 -10.84 10.86 -11.57
CA HIS A 192 -10.37 11.73 -12.66
C HIS A 192 -10.04 10.94 -13.92
N CYS A 193 -9.50 9.73 -13.78
CA CYS A 193 -9.24 8.86 -14.91
C CYS A 193 -10.50 8.48 -15.71
N VAL A 194 -11.66 8.38 -15.07
CA VAL A 194 -12.94 8.18 -15.76
C VAL A 194 -13.38 9.44 -16.50
N ALA A 195 -13.11 10.61 -15.90
CA ALA A 195 -13.56 11.88 -16.44
C ALA A 195 -12.76 12.32 -17.69
N VAL A 196 -11.43 12.21 -17.66
CA VAL A 196 -10.54 12.86 -18.65
C VAL A 196 -9.43 11.99 -19.25
N GLU A 197 -9.05 10.86 -18.64
CA GLU A 197 -7.92 10.07 -19.15
C GLU A 197 -8.30 9.27 -20.41
N PRO A 198 -7.60 9.46 -21.55
CA PRO A 198 -7.95 8.78 -22.81
C PRO A 198 -7.88 7.25 -22.75
N GLU A 199 -6.96 6.72 -21.95
CA GLU A 199 -6.76 5.28 -21.75
C GLU A 199 -7.41 4.78 -20.45
N GLY A 200 -8.21 5.62 -19.80
CA GLY A 200 -8.85 5.37 -18.51
C GLY A 200 -7.84 5.04 -17.40
N VAL A 201 -8.37 4.47 -16.32
CA VAL A 201 -7.60 4.21 -15.09
C VAL A 201 -6.41 3.27 -15.30
N VAL A 202 -6.55 2.24 -16.15
CA VAL A 202 -5.49 1.27 -16.41
C VAL A 202 -4.32 1.92 -17.15
N GLY A 203 -4.59 2.72 -18.18
CA GLY A 203 -3.55 3.42 -18.93
C GLY A 203 -2.85 4.46 -18.06
N ALA A 204 -3.60 5.27 -17.34
CA ALA A 204 -3.07 6.29 -16.43
C ALA A 204 -2.13 5.69 -15.36
N LEU A 205 -2.56 4.62 -14.69
CA LEU A 205 -1.74 3.92 -13.68
C LEU A 205 -0.47 3.30 -14.29
N ARG A 206 -0.56 2.68 -15.48
CA ARG A 206 0.62 2.14 -16.17
C ARG A 206 1.59 3.22 -16.63
N GLN A 207 1.08 4.35 -17.09
CA GLN A 207 1.89 5.51 -17.49
C GLN A 207 2.61 6.12 -16.29
N ALA A 208 1.93 6.28 -15.15
CA ALA A 208 2.56 6.73 -13.90
C ALA A 208 3.60 5.71 -13.40
N GLY A 209 3.26 4.42 -13.40
CA GLY A 209 4.15 3.30 -13.08
C GLY A 209 4.97 3.55 -11.80
N LYS A 210 6.30 3.53 -11.92
CA LYS A 210 7.22 3.73 -10.78
C LYS A 210 7.24 5.16 -10.23
N LEU A 211 6.62 6.12 -10.93
CA LEU A 211 6.50 7.51 -10.49
C LEU A 211 5.25 7.75 -9.64
N LEU A 212 4.35 6.77 -9.55
CA LEU A 212 3.16 6.85 -8.69
C LEU A 212 3.60 6.99 -7.22
N ARG A 213 3.07 8.01 -6.53
CA ARG A 213 3.38 8.30 -5.11
C ARG A 213 2.14 8.30 -4.24
N ASN A 214 1.00 8.71 -4.79
CA ASN A 214 -0.28 8.74 -4.10
C ASN A 214 -1.40 8.31 -5.06
N VAL A 215 -2.47 7.72 -4.52
CA VAL A 215 -3.70 7.41 -5.25
C VAL A 215 -4.88 8.01 -4.49
N GLN A 216 -5.69 8.81 -5.15
CA GLN A 216 -7.01 9.22 -4.63
C GLN A 216 -8.08 8.28 -5.18
N VAL A 217 -9.02 7.92 -4.31
CA VAL A 217 -10.01 6.87 -4.55
C VAL A 217 -11.40 7.46 -4.41
N ASP A 218 -12.05 7.66 -5.54
CA ASP A 218 -13.47 7.93 -5.64
C ASP A 218 -13.99 7.41 -6.98
N ASP A 219 -15.28 7.62 -7.22
CA ASP A 219 -15.92 7.26 -8.47
C ASP A 219 -16.37 8.50 -9.22
N MET A 220 -16.43 8.44 -10.55
CA MET A 220 -16.86 9.58 -11.37
C MET A 220 -17.60 9.10 -12.62
N LYS A 221 -18.15 10.05 -13.37
CA LYS A 221 -18.78 9.81 -14.68
C LYS A 221 -17.94 10.43 -15.80
N PRO A 222 -17.98 9.86 -17.02
CA PRO A 222 -17.25 10.41 -18.16
C PRO A 222 -17.58 11.88 -18.42
N GLY A 223 -16.54 12.71 -18.53
CA GLY A 223 -16.65 14.15 -18.79
C GLY A 223 -17.27 14.99 -17.66
N VAL A 224 -17.44 14.45 -16.46
CA VAL A 224 -18.02 15.18 -15.31
C VAL A 224 -17.06 15.10 -14.12
N HIS A 225 -16.56 16.26 -13.68
CA HIS A 225 -15.74 16.39 -12.48
C HIS A 225 -16.63 16.46 -11.22
N GLU A 226 -17.04 15.29 -10.73
CA GLU A 226 -17.80 15.13 -9.50
C GLU A 226 -17.36 13.85 -8.78
N HIS A 227 -16.73 13.97 -7.60
CA HIS A 227 -16.37 12.82 -6.76
C HIS A 227 -17.64 12.16 -6.19
N LEU A 228 -17.85 10.89 -6.52
CA LEU A 228 -19.00 10.08 -6.13
C LEU A 228 -18.58 8.92 -5.23
N GLU A 229 -19.54 8.36 -4.49
CA GLU A 229 -19.33 7.12 -3.73
C GLU A 229 -18.91 5.96 -4.66
N LEU A 230 -18.00 5.10 -4.21
CA LEU A 230 -17.57 3.92 -4.96
C LEU A 230 -18.77 3.04 -5.37
N GLY A 231 -18.90 2.78 -6.67
CA GLY A 231 -19.99 2.00 -7.26
C GLY A 231 -21.19 2.83 -7.71
N THR A 232 -21.09 4.16 -7.70
CA THR A 232 -22.15 5.08 -8.17
C THR A 232 -21.78 5.87 -9.42
N GLY A 233 -20.53 5.76 -9.87
CA GLY A 233 -20.03 6.20 -11.16
C GLY A 233 -19.68 5.03 -12.08
N ASP A 234 -18.69 5.23 -12.95
CA ASP A 234 -18.27 4.30 -14.01
C ASP A 234 -16.81 3.82 -13.82
N LEU A 235 -16.19 4.02 -12.65
CA LEU A 235 -14.84 3.50 -12.36
C LEU A 235 -14.81 1.96 -12.36
N ASP A 236 -13.94 1.38 -13.19
CA ASP A 236 -13.55 -0.03 -13.06
C ASP A 236 -12.53 -0.21 -11.92
N LEU A 237 -13.04 -0.25 -10.69
CA LEU A 237 -12.22 -0.38 -9.49
C LEU A 237 -11.45 -1.71 -9.45
N VAL A 238 -12.01 -2.77 -10.05
CA VAL A 238 -11.35 -4.08 -10.14
C VAL A 238 -10.09 -3.96 -11.02
N ALA A 239 -10.24 -3.40 -12.21
CA ALA A 239 -9.11 -3.19 -13.12
C ALA A 239 -8.05 -2.22 -12.53
N ALA A 240 -8.48 -1.20 -11.78
CA ALA A 240 -7.57 -0.31 -11.06
C ALA A 240 -6.73 -1.09 -10.04
N ILE A 241 -7.35 -1.91 -9.20
CA ILE A 241 -6.65 -2.73 -8.19
C ILE A 241 -5.71 -3.75 -8.84
N GLU A 242 -6.13 -4.42 -9.91
CA GLU A 242 -5.27 -5.33 -10.67
C GLU A 242 -4.04 -4.59 -11.21
N THR A 243 -4.23 -3.38 -11.73
CA THR A 243 -3.14 -2.57 -12.28
C THR A 243 -2.20 -2.07 -11.17
N LEU A 244 -2.71 -1.68 -10.01
CA LEU A 244 -1.89 -1.31 -8.85
C LEU A 244 -1.01 -2.48 -8.39
N ARG A 245 -1.52 -3.73 -8.42
CA ARG A 245 -0.73 -4.94 -8.16
C ARG A 245 0.31 -5.16 -9.26
N GLU A 246 -0.09 -5.03 -10.52
CA GLU A 246 0.78 -5.20 -11.69
C GLU A 246 2.00 -4.26 -11.63
N ILE A 247 1.80 -2.99 -11.29
CA ILE A 247 2.89 -2.01 -11.21
C ILE A 247 3.65 -2.04 -9.88
N GLY A 248 3.24 -2.89 -8.93
CA GLY A 248 3.89 -3.03 -7.63
C GLY A 248 3.71 -1.81 -6.72
N TYR A 249 2.54 -1.17 -6.75
CA TYR A 249 2.28 0.01 -5.93
C TYR A 249 2.26 -0.32 -4.43
N THR A 250 2.95 0.50 -3.64
CA THR A 250 3.17 0.33 -2.17
C THR A 250 2.84 1.58 -1.36
N GLY A 251 2.35 2.64 -2.02
CA GLY A 251 2.03 3.92 -1.38
C GLY A 251 0.65 3.90 -0.70
N VAL A 252 0.06 5.09 -0.56
CA VAL A 252 -1.28 5.28 0.00
C VAL A 252 -2.33 5.32 -1.10
N ALA A 253 -3.46 4.63 -0.90
CA ALA A 253 -4.66 4.79 -1.70
C ALA A 253 -5.76 5.35 -0.79
N ALA A 254 -5.99 6.66 -0.86
CA ALA A 254 -6.86 7.39 0.05
C ALA A 254 -8.20 7.75 -0.58
N VAL A 255 -9.30 7.47 0.11
CA VAL A 255 -10.63 7.86 -0.36
C VAL A 255 -10.82 9.37 -0.31
N GLU A 256 -11.27 9.97 -1.40
CA GLU A 256 -11.49 11.43 -1.50
C GLU A 256 -12.96 11.77 -1.77
N LEU A 257 -13.65 12.32 -0.77
CA LEU A 257 -15.08 12.67 -0.87
C LEU A 257 -15.38 14.06 -0.28
N PRO A 258 -14.84 15.15 -0.85
CA PRO A 258 -14.82 16.50 -0.24
C PRO A 258 -16.17 17.23 -0.25
N ARG A 259 -17.26 16.54 -0.60
CA ARG A 259 -18.64 17.05 -0.57
C ARG A 259 -19.54 16.26 0.38
N HIS A 260 -18.99 15.27 1.08
CA HIS A 260 -19.76 14.29 1.83
C HIS A 260 -19.51 14.31 3.35
N SER A 261 -18.97 15.41 3.89
CA SER A 261 -18.67 15.53 5.32
C SER A 261 -19.85 15.30 6.27
N HIS A 262 -21.06 15.61 5.80
CA HIS A 262 -22.30 15.39 6.55
C HIS A 262 -22.61 13.91 6.83
N ASP A 263 -21.98 12.96 6.12
CA ASP A 263 -22.22 11.52 6.23
C ASP A 263 -20.89 10.72 6.30
N ALA A 264 -19.82 11.38 6.75
CA ALA A 264 -18.45 10.86 6.68
C ALA A 264 -18.26 9.47 7.35
N PRO A 265 -18.78 9.18 8.55
CA PRO A 265 -18.56 7.86 9.18
C PRO A 265 -19.20 6.69 8.42
N ARG A 266 -20.41 6.87 7.85
CA ARG A 266 -21.02 5.81 7.03
C ARG A 266 -20.19 5.58 5.78
N LEU A 267 -19.77 6.66 5.12
CA LEU A 267 -19.00 6.61 3.88
C LEU A 267 -17.63 6.00 4.06
N ALA A 268 -16.92 6.31 5.15
CA ALA A 268 -15.68 5.64 5.51
C ALA A 268 -15.89 4.11 5.59
N GLY A 269 -16.93 3.66 6.29
CA GLY A 269 -17.25 2.22 6.36
C GLY A 269 -17.68 1.61 5.01
N ALA A 270 -18.43 2.35 4.20
CA ALA A 270 -18.91 1.88 2.90
C ALA A 270 -17.78 1.79 1.86
N SER A 271 -16.90 2.79 1.80
CA SER A 271 -15.81 2.85 0.84
C SER A 271 -14.78 1.76 1.07
N ILE A 272 -14.38 1.49 2.32
CA ILE A 272 -13.46 0.37 2.60
C ILE A 272 -14.09 -0.98 2.27
N ALA A 273 -15.38 -1.16 2.55
CA ALA A 273 -16.09 -2.40 2.19
C ALA A 273 -16.20 -2.59 0.66
N ALA A 274 -16.42 -1.51 -0.09
CA ALA A 274 -16.44 -1.52 -1.55
C ALA A 274 -15.05 -1.86 -2.12
N TRP A 275 -13.99 -1.24 -1.59
CA TRP A 275 -12.61 -1.58 -1.94
C TRP A 275 -12.32 -3.06 -1.68
N ASP A 276 -12.64 -3.57 -0.50
CA ASP A 276 -12.42 -4.97 -0.13
C ASP A 276 -13.17 -5.94 -1.06
N ALA A 277 -14.39 -5.58 -1.48
CA ALA A 277 -15.15 -6.38 -2.43
C ALA A 277 -14.49 -6.41 -3.81
N ALA A 278 -14.04 -5.25 -4.30
CA ALA A 278 -13.32 -5.15 -5.57
C ALA A 278 -11.95 -5.87 -5.50
N ALA A 279 -11.22 -5.74 -4.39
CA ALA A 279 -9.93 -6.40 -4.19
C ALA A 279 -10.04 -7.94 -4.20
N ARG A 280 -11.14 -8.48 -3.66
CA ARG A 280 -11.49 -9.91 -3.75
C ARG A 280 -11.85 -10.32 -5.19
N ALA A 281 -12.57 -9.48 -5.93
CA ALA A 281 -12.92 -9.73 -7.32
C ALA A 281 -11.68 -9.66 -8.26
N ALA A 282 -10.74 -8.77 -7.96
CA ALA A 282 -9.45 -8.61 -8.64
C ALA A 282 -8.44 -9.72 -8.33
N MET A 283 -8.79 -10.69 -7.49
CA MET A 283 -7.91 -11.84 -7.28
C MET A 283 -7.92 -12.72 -8.54
N PRO A 284 -6.76 -13.24 -8.99
CA PRO A 284 -6.72 -14.13 -10.14
C PRO A 284 -7.74 -15.26 -9.99
N ALA A 285 -8.52 -15.50 -11.04
CA ALA A 285 -9.50 -16.59 -11.04
C ALA A 285 -8.79 -17.90 -10.67
N ARG A 286 -9.28 -18.57 -9.63
CA ARG A 286 -8.73 -19.86 -9.20
C ARG A 286 -8.78 -20.83 -10.38
N HIS A 287 -7.69 -21.56 -10.61
CA HIS A 287 -7.64 -22.58 -11.66
C HIS A 287 -8.86 -23.51 -11.56
N PRO A 288 -9.54 -23.90 -12.65
CA PRO A 288 -10.77 -24.70 -12.59
C PRO A 288 -10.63 -25.97 -11.76
N TRP A 289 -9.50 -26.67 -11.90
CA TRP A 289 -9.19 -27.83 -11.06
C TRP A 289 -9.18 -27.51 -9.56
N THR A 290 -8.65 -26.35 -9.15
CA THR A 290 -8.63 -25.94 -7.74
C THR A 290 -10.04 -25.72 -7.22
N VAL A 291 -10.93 -25.14 -8.02
CA VAL A 291 -12.35 -24.94 -7.65
C VAL A 291 -13.03 -26.30 -7.41
N GLU A 292 -12.85 -27.25 -8.34
CA GLU A 292 -13.40 -28.60 -8.22
C GLU A 292 -12.80 -29.38 -7.03
N ALA A 293 -11.49 -29.26 -6.82
CA ALA A 293 -10.79 -29.92 -5.71
C ALA A 293 -11.25 -29.36 -4.35
N VAL A 294 -11.41 -28.04 -4.22
CA VAL A 294 -11.99 -27.41 -3.03
C VAL A 294 -13.39 -27.93 -2.77
N ALA A 295 -14.27 -27.92 -3.77
CA ALA A 295 -15.63 -28.45 -3.62
C ALA A 295 -15.63 -29.93 -3.19
N SER A 296 -14.71 -30.73 -3.74
CA SER A 296 -14.55 -32.14 -3.39
C SER A 296 -14.03 -32.35 -1.97
N VAL A 297 -13.13 -31.50 -1.47
CA VAL A 297 -12.60 -31.58 -0.09
C VAL A 297 -13.63 -31.09 0.92
N THR A 298 -14.38 -30.03 0.60
CA THR A 298 -15.49 -29.55 1.43
C THR A 298 -16.57 -30.62 1.60
N ALA A 299 -16.86 -31.38 0.54
CA ALA A 299 -17.83 -32.48 0.61
C ALA A 299 -17.29 -33.72 1.35
N ASP A 300 -15.99 -34.01 1.23
CA ASP A 300 -15.34 -35.19 1.80
C ASP A 300 -13.85 -34.93 2.11
N PRO A 301 -13.51 -34.57 3.36
CA PRO A 301 -12.14 -34.27 3.77
C PRO A 301 -11.15 -35.42 3.53
N THR A 302 -11.62 -36.68 3.43
CA THR A 302 -10.75 -37.84 3.22
C THR A 302 -10.08 -37.85 1.84
N ARG A 303 -10.57 -37.03 0.92
CA ARG A 303 -10.00 -36.85 -0.42
C ARG A 303 -8.79 -35.92 -0.45
N ALA A 304 -8.55 -35.17 0.62
CA ALA A 304 -7.48 -34.18 0.68
C ALA A 304 -6.11 -34.77 0.32
N PRO A 305 -5.63 -35.91 0.85
CA PRO A 305 -4.30 -36.44 0.52
C PRO A 305 -4.07 -36.66 -0.97
N ARG A 306 -5.07 -37.24 -1.66
CA ARG A 306 -4.97 -37.51 -3.10
C ARG A 306 -4.94 -36.20 -3.91
N LEU A 307 -5.84 -35.27 -3.61
CA LEU A 307 -5.95 -34.00 -4.33
C LEU A 307 -4.72 -33.12 -4.08
N PHE A 308 -4.21 -33.10 -2.86
CA PHE A 308 -3.00 -32.37 -2.48
C PHE A 308 -1.77 -32.84 -3.28
N ALA A 309 -1.65 -34.15 -3.52
CA ALA A 309 -0.61 -34.74 -4.37
C ALA A 309 -0.82 -34.52 -5.87
N GLU A 310 -2.05 -34.32 -6.31
CA GLU A 310 -2.38 -34.05 -7.71
C GLU A 310 -2.17 -32.59 -8.13
N ALA A 311 -2.22 -31.65 -7.18
CA ALA A 311 -2.18 -30.20 -7.45
C ALA A 311 -1.09 -29.79 -8.44
N GLY A 312 0.18 -30.16 -8.19
CA GLY A 312 1.30 -29.79 -9.06
C GLY A 312 1.24 -30.32 -10.49
N ARG A 313 0.50 -31.41 -10.76
CA ARG A 313 0.25 -31.88 -12.13
C ARG A 313 -0.95 -31.19 -12.77
N ALA A 314 -1.91 -30.74 -11.97
CA ALA A 314 -3.16 -30.18 -12.45
C ALA A 314 -3.10 -28.68 -12.75
N VAL A 315 -2.33 -27.92 -11.96
CA VAL A 315 -2.29 -26.45 -12.05
C VAL A 315 -0.91 -25.88 -12.43
N GLY A 316 0.07 -26.75 -12.68
CA GLY A 316 1.46 -26.34 -12.90
C GLY A 316 2.21 -26.03 -11.61
N ARG A 317 3.43 -25.49 -11.75
CA ARG A 317 4.31 -25.08 -10.64
C ARG A 317 4.99 -23.75 -10.91
N ASP A 318 4.36 -22.91 -11.70
CA ASP A 318 4.93 -21.63 -12.09
C ASP A 318 4.95 -20.70 -10.87
N PRO A 319 6.01 -19.88 -10.69
CA PRO A 319 6.02 -18.85 -9.66
C PRO A 319 4.81 -17.92 -9.79
N LEU A 320 4.25 -17.50 -8.65
CA LEU A 320 3.12 -16.57 -8.64
C LEU A 320 3.51 -15.15 -9.04
N SER A 321 4.80 -14.80 -8.90
CA SER A 321 5.34 -13.51 -9.33
C SER A 321 6.51 -13.73 -10.31
N PRO A 322 6.54 -13.01 -11.46
CA PRO A 322 7.67 -13.05 -12.37
C PRO A 322 8.96 -12.47 -11.76
N ASP A 323 8.84 -11.58 -10.77
CA ASP A 323 9.98 -10.99 -10.04
C ASP A 323 10.59 -11.95 -9.00
N ASP A 324 9.94 -13.10 -8.77
CA ASP A 324 10.44 -14.18 -7.92
C ASP A 324 10.54 -15.49 -8.72
N PRO A 325 11.56 -15.61 -9.61
CA PRO A 325 11.71 -16.80 -10.44
C PRO A 325 12.00 -18.08 -9.64
N HIS A 326 12.35 -17.94 -8.35
CA HIS A 326 12.58 -19.07 -7.45
C HIS A 326 11.29 -19.57 -6.77
N GLY A 327 10.20 -18.81 -6.82
CA GLY A 327 8.91 -19.17 -6.20
C GLY A 327 8.94 -19.14 -4.68
N TYR A 328 9.83 -18.36 -4.06
CA TYR A 328 9.86 -18.14 -2.61
C TYR A 328 8.63 -17.46 -2.04
N ALA A 329 7.87 -16.70 -2.83
CA ALA A 329 6.56 -16.13 -2.52
C ALA A 329 5.42 -17.12 -2.79
N GLY A 330 5.72 -18.26 -3.43
CA GLY A 330 4.78 -19.33 -3.74
C GLY A 330 4.68 -19.62 -5.24
N THR A 331 4.17 -20.81 -5.54
CA THR A 331 3.88 -21.30 -6.89
C THR A 331 2.39 -21.57 -7.09
N THR A 332 1.94 -21.79 -8.33
CA THR A 332 0.53 -22.09 -8.62
C THR A 332 -0.01 -23.31 -7.85
N ASP A 333 0.81 -24.35 -7.65
CA ASP A 333 0.44 -25.51 -6.84
C ASP A 333 0.44 -25.26 -5.34
N ASP A 334 1.30 -24.37 -4.84
CA ASP A 334 1.24 -23.91 -3.45
C ASP A 334 -0.08 -23.17 -3.19
N ALA A 335 -0.52 -22.31 -4.11
CA ALA A 335 -1.81 -21.61 -4.00
C ALA A 335 -3.01 -22.57 -4.05
N ALA A 336 -2.97 -23.59 -4.92
CA ALA A 336 -4.02 -24.60 -4.99
C ALA A 336 -4.09 -25.45 -3.71
N ARG A 337 -2.94 -25.82 -3.14
CA ARG A 337 -2.86 -26.55 -1.87
C ARG A 337 -3.33 -25.71 -0.68
N ALA A 338 -2.95 -24.44 -0.64
CA ALA A 338 -3.42 -23.51 0.38
C ALA A 338 -4.95 -23.42 0.39
N ALA A 339 -5.57 -23.34 -0.80
CA ALA A 339 -7.03 -23.36 -0.95
C ALA A 339 -7.70 -24.62 -0.38
N LEU A 340 -7.05 -25.79 -0.47
CA LEU A 340 -7.56 -27.03 0.14
C LEU A 340 -7.45 -26.99 1.67
N VAL A 341 -6.40 -26.39 2.23
CA VAL A 341 -6.25 -26.20 3.69
C VAL A 341 -7.31 -25.23 4.22
N GLU A 342 -7.57 -24.12 3.51
CA GLU A 342 -8.67 -23.20 3.83
C GLU A 342 -10.03 -23.93 3.86
N ALA A 343 -10.29 -24.78 2.85
CA ALA A 343 -11.53 -25.56 2.77
C ALA A 343 -11.69 -26.57 3.93
N LEU A 344 -10.60 -27.23 4.32
CA LEU A 344 -10.59 -28.13 5.47
C LEU A 344 -10.91 -27.38 6.77
N HIS A 345 -10.29 -26.21 6.98
CA HIS A 345 -10.57 -25.38 8.14
C HIS A 345 -12.02 -24.90 8.17
N ALA A 346 -12.51 -24.32 7.06
CA ALA A 346 -13.88 -23.84 6.95
C ALA A 346 -14.93 -24.96 7.10
N GLY A 347 -14.59 -26.18 6.66
CA GLY A 347 -15.41 -27.39 6.83
C GLY A 347 -15.35 -28.01 8.23
N GLY A 348 -14.58 -27.44 9.16
CA GLY A 348 -14.46 -27.92 10.54
C GLY A 348 -13.65 -29.22 10.67
N ALA A 349 -12.74 -29.49 9.74
CA ALA A 349 -11.87 -30.66 9.82
C ALA A 349 -10.91 -30.57 11.01
N ASP A 350 -10.53 -31.74 11.55
CA ASP A 350 -9.51 -31.82 12.59
C ASP A 350 -8.12 -31.47 12.00
N PRO A 351 -7.30 -30.64 12.68
CA PRO A 351 -6.00 -30.22 12.17
C PRO A 351 -5.02 -31.38 11.96
N SER A 352 -5.26 -32.57 12.53
CA SER A 352 -4.49 -33.79 12.25
C SER A 352 -4.50 -34.18 10.77
N VAL A 353 -5.56 -33.84 10.02
CA VAL A 353 -5.61 -34.06 8.56
C VAL A 353 -4.52 -33.24 7.87
N VAL A 354 -4.39 -31.96 8.22
CA VAL A 354 -3.37 -31.06 7.66
C VAL A 354 -1.97 -31.43 8.13
N ARG A 355 -1.83 -31.85 9.40
CA ARG A 355 -0.57 -32.40 9.93
C ARG A 355 -0.11 -33.62 9.12
N ALA A 356 -1.02 -34.54 8.80
CA ALA A 356 -0.69 -35.71 7.99
C ALA A 356 -0.25 -35.34 6.56
N LEU A 357 -0.88 -34.33 5.94
CA LEU A 357 -0.44 -33.80 4.63
C LEU A 357 1.01 -33.28 4.68
N TYR A 358 1.42 -32.68 5.79
CA TYR A 358 2.79 -32.20 5.98
C TYR A 358 3.78 -33.33 6.28
N GLU A 359 3.44 -34.21 7.23
CA GLU A 359 4.35 -35.25 7.72
C GLU A 359 4.66 -36.33 6.67
N TYR A 360 3.68 -36.66 5.83
CA TYR A 360 3.81 -37.67 4.78
C TYR A 360 4.04 -37.09 3.38
N GLY A 361 4.03 -35.76 3.26
CA GLY A 361 4.18 -35.08 1.98
C GLY A 361 5.63 -34.80 1.57
N ASP A 362 5.84 -34.59 0.27
CA ASP A 362 7.09 -34.07 -0.26
C ASP A 362 7.31 -32.57 0.08
N ASN A 363 8.45 -32.00 -0.28
CA ASN A 363 8.73 -30.60 0.07
C ASN A 363 7.75 -29.61 -0.58
N ALA A 364 7.17 -29.90 -1.75
CA ALA A 364 6.17 -29.04 -2.37
C ALA A 364 4.82 -29.12 -1.66
N GLU A 365 4.44 -30.31 -1.21
CA GLU A 365 3.25 -30.51 -0.38
C GLU A 365 3.41 -29.80 0.98
N ARG A 366 4.57 -29.97 1.64
CA ARG A 366 4.88 -29.27 2.89
C ARG A 366 4.83 -27.74 2.74
N ARG A 367 5.36 -27.18 1.64
CA ARG A 367 5.19 -25.75 1.34
C ARG A 367 3.73 -25.37 1.21
N GLY A 368 2.93 -26.14 0.45
CA GLY A 368 1.50 -25.91 0.31
C GLY A 368 0.74 -25.90 1.65
N VAL A 369 1.15 -26.72 2.63
CA VAL A 369 0.57 -26.69 3.98
C VAL A 369 0.92 -25.39 4.70
N LEU A 370 2.19 -24.97 4.68
CA LEU A 370 2.62 -23.71 5.29
C LEU A 370 1.88 -22.51 4.68
N ARG A 371 1.70 -22.51 3.35
CA ARG A 371 0.91 -21.49 2.64
C ARG A 371 -0.58 -21.53 2.99
N GLY A 372 -1.12 -22.71 3.29
CA GLY A 372 -2.46 -22.86 3.84
C GLY A 372 -2.62 -22.16 5.18
N PHE A 373 -1.63 -22.28 6.08
CA PHE A 373 -1.63 -21.54 7.33
C PHE A 373 -1.46 -20.03 7.12
N ASP A 374 -0.61 -19.60 6.18
CA ASP A 374 -0.50 -18.19 5.80
C ASP A 374 -1.84 -17.61 5.32
N ALA A 375 -2.61 -18.37 4.55
CA ALA A 375 -3.93 -17.96 4.09
C ALA A 375 -4.96 -17.84 5.24
N LEU A 376 -4.73 -18.56 6.34
CA LEU A 376 -5.56 -18.57 7.54
C LEU A 376 -5.05 -17.63 8.65
N ALA A 377 -4.05 -16.79 8.40
CA ALA A 377 -3.42 -15.95 9.43
C ALA A 377 -4.41 -15.01 10.15
N ASP A 378 -5.43 -14.52 9.44
CA ASP A 378 -6.48 -13.64 9.99
C ASP A 378 -7.79 -14.37 10.30
N ALA A 379 -7.83 -15.70 10.11
CA ALA A 379 -9.00 -16.51 10.45
C ALA A 379 -9.12 -16.72 11.96
N ASP A 380 -10.34 -16.97 12.44
CA ASP A 380 -10.58 -17.36 13.83
C ASP A 380 -10.17 -18.83 14.07
N LEU A 381 -8.87 -19.02 14.30
CA LEU A 381 -8.30 -20.35 14.52
C LEU A 381 -8.56 -20.85 15.94
N THR A 382 -9.06 -22.08 16.03
CA THR A 382 -9.09 -22.80 17.31
C THR A 382 -7.67 -23.01 17.85
N PRO A 383 -7.50 -23.20 19.18
CA PRO A 383 -6.19 -23.44 19.77
C PRO A 383 -5.43 -24.60 19.11
N ALA A 384 -6.12 -25.69 18.74
CA ALA A 384 -5.51 -26.86 18.11
C ALA A 384 -4.96 -26.58 16.69
N TRP A 385 -5.68 -25.76 15.90
CA TRP A 385 -5.20 -25.33 14.59
C TRP A 385 -3.98 -24.41 14.72
N ARG A 386 -4.02 -23.46 15.66
CA ARG A 386 -2.90 -22.56 15.92
C ARG A 386 -1.64 -23.31 16.38
N GLU A 387 -1.80 -24.24 17.33
CA GLU A 387 -0.69 -25.07 17.82
C GLU A 387 -0.09 -25.92 16.69
N THR A 388 -0.93 -26.54 15.86
CA THR A 388 -0.48 -27.31 14.70
C THR A 388 0.31 -26.45 13.72
N GLY A 389 -0.19 -25.26 13.36
CA GLY A 389 0.53 -24.34 12.47
C GLY A 389 1.90 -23.94 13.03
N LEU A 390 1.98 -23.65 14.33
CA LEU A 390 3.24 -23.29 14.98
C LEU A 390 4.25 -24.44 15.00
N ASP A 391 3.79 -25.67 15.25
CA ASP A 391 4.65 -26.86 15.21
C ASP A 391 5.25 -27.08 13.83
N LEU A 392 4.41 -27.02 12.79
CA LEU A 392 4.84 -27.24 11.40
C LEU A 392 5.77 -26.13 10.91
N ALA A 393 5.51 -24.88 11.30
CA ALA A 393 6.40 -23.77 11.01
C ALA A 393 7.76 -23.94 11.70
N ARG A 394 7.79 -24.31 12.99
CA ARG A 394 9.04 -24.58 13.72
C ARG A 394 9.82 -25.75 13.12
N ASP A 395 9.13 -26.79 12.64
CA ASP A 395 9.78 -27.88 11.92
C ASP A 395 10.41 -27.40 10.61
N ALA A 396 9.66 -26.65 9.80
CA ALA A 396 10.15 -26.06 8.56
C ALA A 396 11.39 -25.18 8.79
N LEU A 397 11.37 -24.33 9.82
CA LEU A 397 12.49 -23.48 10.22
C LEU A 397 13.73 -24.26 10.66
N ARG A 398 13.62 -25.55 11.01
CA ARG A 398 14.79 -26.41 11.32
C ARG A 398 15.39 -27.06 10.08
N THR A 399 14.69 -27.08 8.95
CA THR A 399 15.19 -27.66 7.70
C THR A 399 16.28 -26.82 7.04
N ASN A 400 17.02 -27.39 6.09
CA ASN A 400 17.99 -26.65 5.26
C ASN A 400 17.46 -26.38 3.84
N ASP A 401 16.14 -26.45 3.64
CA ASP A 401 15.50 -26.17 2.35
C ASP A 401 15.06 -24.70 2.32
N PRO A 402 15.66 -23.85 1.47
CA PRO A 402 15.34 -22.43 1.42
C PRO A 402 13.85 -22.14 1.14
N ALA A 403 13.19 -22.98 0.34
CA ALA A 403 11.79 -22.76 -0.02
C ALA A 403 10.85 -23.12 1.14
N LEU A 404 11.17 -24.14 1.95
CA LEU A 404 10.42 -24.43 3.17
C LEU A 404 10.62 -23.36 4.25
N VAL A 405 11.85 -22.87 4.44
CA VAL A 405 12.13 -21.80 5.39
C VAL A 405 11.44 -20.51 4.95
N ALA A 406 11.47 -20.18 3.66
CA ALA A 406 10.75 -19.04 3.10
C ALA A 406 9.24 -19.15 3.32
N SER A 407 8.64 -20.30 3.03
CA SER A 407 7.21 -20.54 3.27
C SER A 407 6.83 -20.51 4.76
N ALA A 408 7.75 -20.81 5.67
CA ALA A 408 7.50 -20.72 7.11
C ALA A 408 7.53 -19.28 7.63
N MET A 409 8.15 -18.34 6.90
CA MET A 409 8.26 -16.93 7.29
C MET A 409 7.15 -16.05 6.68
N GLY A 410 5.96 -16.63 6.51
CA GLY A 410 4.77 -15.94 6.00
C GLY A 410 3.89 -15.31 7.08
N ALA A 411 2.66 -14.95 6.70
CA ALA A 411 1.75 -14.17 7.54
C ALA A 411 1.38 -14.87 8.86
N PHE A 412 1.29 -16.20 8.85
CA PHE A 412 0.92 -16.96 10.04
C PHE A 412 1.96 -16.82 11.15
N THR A 413 3.25 -16.98 10.83
CA THR A 413 4.33 -16.85 11.82
C THR A 413 4.61 -15.41 12.18
N ALA A 414 4.45 -14.47 11.25
CA ALA A 414 4.49 -13.04 11.55
C ALA A 414 3.53 -12.71 12.71
N ARG A 415 2.32 -13.30 12.73
CA ARG A 415 1.31 -13.05 13.76
C ARG A 415 1.47 -13.89 15.02
N HIS A 416 1.89 -15.14 14.91
CA HIS A 416 1.78 -16.12 15.99
C HIS A 416 3.10 -16.66 16.54
N LEU A 417 4.19 -16.59 15.78
CA LEU A 417 5.49 -17.09 16.23
C LEU A 417 6.10 -16.11 17.23
N ASP A 418 6.67 -16.63 18.31
CA ASP A 418 7.40 -15.83 19.29
C ASP A 418 8.57 -15.09 18.65
N ASP A 419 8.95 -13.95 19.21
CA ASP A 419 9.97 -13.08 18.61
C ASP A 419 11.30 -13.79 18.43
N HIS A 420 11.70 -14.62 19.40
CA HIS A 420 12.96 -15.36 19.31
C HIS A 420 12.97 -16.29 18.08
N GLY A 421 11.91 -17.10 17.91
CA GLY A 421 11.75 -17.97 16.76
C GLY A 421 11.69 -17.21 15.43
N TRP A 422 10.98 -16.07 15.41
CA TRP A 422 10.84 -15.25 14.21
C TRP A 422 12.17 -14.58 13.82
N ARG A 423 12.89 -13.94 14.76
CA ARG A 423 14.22 -13.32 14.53
C ARG A 423 15.22 -14.35 13.97
N HIS A 424 15.25 -15.55 14.54
CA HIS A 424 16.10 -16.63 14.06
C HIS A 424 15.71 -17.10 12.65
N GLY A 425 14.42 -17.13 12.32
CA GLY A 425 13.94 -17.42 10.97
C GLY A 425 14.39 -16.37 9.95
N VAL A 426 14.28 -15.08 10.27
CA VAL A 426 14.77 -13.98 9.43
C VAL A 426 16.26 -14.13 9.14
N LEU A 427 17.08 -14.32 10.17
CA LEU A 427 18.53 -14.50 9.99
C LEU A 427 18.83 -15.75 9.16
N LYS A 428 18.07 -16.84 9.33
CA LYS A 428 18.22 -18.05 8.53
C LYS A 428 18.03 -17.80 7.04
N LEU A 429 17.07 -16.97 6.65
CA LEU A 429 16.88 -16.56 5.26
C LEU A 429 18.08 -15.76 4.75
N VAL A 430 18.62 -14.83 5.55
CA VAL A 430 19.86 -14.11 5.24
C VAL A 430 21.02 -15.08 5.01
N PHE A 431 21.19 -16.09 5.86
CA PHE A 431 22.22 -17.12 5.71
C PHE A 431 22.05 -17.95 4.43
N MET A 432 20.81 -18.20 4.04
CA MET A 432 20.46 -18.99 2.84
C MET A 432 20.48 -18.18 1.55
N GLY A 433 20.62 -16.85 1.63
CA GLY A 433 20.55 -15.97 0.46
C GLY A 433 19.14 -15.86 -0.12
N VAL A 434 18.10 -16.08 0.70
CA VAL A 434 16.71 -15.85 0.30
C VAL A 434 16.39 -14.36 0.52
N PRO A 435 15.77 -13.67 -0.45
CA PRO A 435 15.40 -12.27 -0.31
C PRO A 435 14.50 -12.05 0.92
N LEU A 436 14.79 -11.03 1.74
CA LEU A 436 13.97 -10.70 2.90
C LEU A 436 12.65 -10.00 2.52
N SER A 437 12.51 -9.55 1.27
CA SER A 437 11.25 -9.01 0.75
C SER A 437 10.07 -10.00 0.84
N ILE A 438 10.33 -11.31 0.98
CA ILE A 438 9.31 -12.34 1.16
C ILE A 438 8.84 -12.48 2.62
N VAL A 439 9.59 -11.93 3.58
CA VAL A 439 9.29 -12.04 5.00
C VAL A 439 8.12 -11.14 5.35
N ARG A 440 7.02 -11.73 5.83
CA ARG A 440 5.88 -10.95 6.32
C ARG A 440 6.16 -10.43 7.74
N GLY A 441 5.75 -9.19 8.00
CA GLY A 441 5.92 -8.54 9.30
C GLY A 441 7.31 -7.95 9.56
N LEU A 442 8.17 -7.82 8.54
CA LEU A 442 9.56 -7.41 8.74
C LEU A 442 9.67 -6.00 9.31
N ASP A 443 8.95 -5.04 8.75
CA ASP A 443 8.99 -3.65 9.20
C ASP A 443 8.32 -3.46 10.57
N GLU A 444 7.26 -4.24 10.86
CA GLU A 444 6.53 -4.15 12.11
C GLU A 444 7.22 -4.86 13.28
N ARG A 445 7.97 -5.94 13.00
CA ARG A 445 8.60 -6.78 14.03
C ARG A 445 10.12 -6.62 14.14
N ARG A 446 10.76 -5.87 13.24
CA ARG A 446 12.18 -5.55 13.42
C ARG A 446 12.38 -4.76 14.70
N ASP A 447 13.45 -5.07 15.41
CA ASP A 447 13.78 -4.44 16.68
C ASP A 447 15.30 -4.39 16.88
N ALA A 448 15.71 -3.79 18.00
CA ALA A 448 17.11 -3.64 18.35
C ALA A 448 17.84 -4.99 18.50
N GLU A 449 17.16 -6.07 18.91
CA GLU A 449 17.79 -7.39 19.04
C GLU A 449 18.08 -7.98 17.66
N LEU A 450 17.12 -7.94 16.74
CA LEU A 450 17.32 -8.40 15.36
C LEU A 450 18.43 -7.62 14.67
N ALA A 451 18.47 -6.29 14.81
CA ALA A 451 19.53 -5.44 14.28
C ALA A 451 20.91 -5.80 14.88
N ALA A 452 20.99 -6.04 16.19
CA ALA A 452 22.22 -6.47 16.84
C ALA A 452 22.66 -7.87 16.39
N MET A 453 21.73 -8.79 16.12
CA MET A 453 22.05 -10.11 15.56
C MET A 453 22.58 -10.00 14.13
N ALA A 454 21.94 -9.18 13.29
CA ALA A 454 22.36 -8.92 11.91
C ALA A 454 23.75 -8.27 11.87
N SER A 455 23.99 -7.25 12.70
CA SER A 455 25.30 -6.59 12.83
C SER A 455 26.42 -7.57 13.20
N ARG A 456 26.20 -8.45 14.19
CA ARG A 456 27.18 -9.49 14.56
C ARG A 456 27.46 -10.45 13.41
N TYR A 457 26.43 -10.84 12.66
CA TYR A 457 26.62 -11.66 11.47
C TYR A 457 27.45 -10.94 10.38
N ALA A 458 27.16 -9.67 10.14
CA ALA A 458 27.90 -8.83 9.20
C ALA A 458 29.38 -8.71 9.56
N GLU A 459 29.68 -8.51 10.84
CA GLU A 459 31.03 -8.49 11.40
C GLU A 459 31.75 -9.82 11.20
N GLU A 460 31.10 -10.94 11.52
CA GLU A 460 31.66 -12.28 11.34
C GLU A 460 32.00 -12.57 9.87
N ARG A 461 31.09 -12.22 8.94
CA ARG A 461 31.32 -12.36 7.49
C ARG A 461 32.50 -11.50 7.03
N ARG A 462 32.57 -10.25 7.48
CA ARG A 462 33.65 -9.32 7.15
C ARG A 462 34.99 -9.82 7.67
N ALA A 463 35.05 -10.31 8.91
CA ALA A 463 36.24 -10.91 9.51
C ALA A 463 36.70 -12.17 8.76
N ALA A 464 35.75 -12.94 8.21
CA ALA A 464 36.02 -14.12 7.39
C ALA A 464 36.33 -13.80 5.90
N GLY A 465 36.37 -12.52 5.51
CA GLY A 465 36.59 -12.10 4.12
C GLY A 465 35.47 -12.50 3.15
N ARG A 466 34.25 -12.69 3.66
CA ARG A 466 33.08 -13.10 2.87
C ARG A 466 32.15 -11.90 2.60
N SER A 467 31.41 -11.95 1.50
CA SER A 467 30.41 -10.93 1.16
C SER A 467 29.27 -10.88 2.18
N ILE A 468 28.67 -9.70 2.38
CA ILE A 468 27.51 -9.51 3.23
C ILE A 468 26.29 -9.41 2.30
N PRO A 469 25.20 -10.17 2.53
CA PRO A 469 23.97 -10.03 1.76
C PRO A 469 23.42 -8.59 1.82
N ASP A 470 22.99 -8.03 0.70
CA ASP A 470 22.49 -6.65 0.61
C ASP A 470 21.24 -6.42 1.47
N ASP A 471 20.38 -7.44 1.56
CA ASP A 471 19.11 -7.42 2.31
C ASP A 471 19.30 -7.20 3.81
N ILE A 472 20.51 -7.35 4.35
CA ILE A 472 20.79 -7.03 5.75
C ILE A 472 20.44 -5.57 6.09
N ARG A 473 20.50 -4.67 5.10
CA ARG A 473 20.14 -3.26 5.25
C ARG A 473 18.66 -3.05 5.58
N LEU A 474 17.79 -4.00 5.23
CA LEU A 474 16.37 -3.97 5.56
C LEU A 474 16.11 -4.18 7.07
N ILE A 475 17.10 -4.73 7.78
CA ILE A 475 17.07 -4.92 9.23
C ILE A 475 17.66 -3.70 9.97
N ASP A 476 18.69 -3.06 9.40
CA ASP A 476 19.51 -2.06 10.09
C ASP A 476 18.85 -0.67 10.22
N THR A 477 17.72 -0.41 9.56
CA THR A 477 16.94 0.83 9.71
C THR A 477 16.03 0.77 10.94
N VAL A 478 16.61 0.87 12.13
CA VAL A 478 15.85 1.05 13.37
C VAL A 478 15.47 2.53 13.50
N PRO A 479 14.18 2.90 13.62
CA PRO A 479 13.81 4.23 14.06
C PRO A 479 14.42 4.43 15.46
N GLN A 480 15.26 5.45 15.63
CA GLN A 480 15.78 5.77 16.97
C GLN A 480 14.60 6.16 17.87
N GLU A 481 14.48 5.48 19.01
CA GLU A 481 13.47 5.73 20.06
C GLU A 481 13.42 7.20 20.50
#